data_AF-A0A1J1IH15-F1
#
_entry.id   AF-A0A1J1IH15-F1
#
_cell.length_a   1.000
_cell.length_b   1.000
_cell.length_c   1.000
_cell.angle_alpha   90.00
_cell.angle_beta   90.00
_cell.angle_gamma   90.00
#
_symmetry.space_group_name_H-M   'P 1'
#
loop_
_entity.id
_entity.type
_entity.pdbx_description
1 polymer ?
#
loop_
_entity_poly.entity_id
_entity_poly.type
_entity_poly.pdbx_seq_one_letter_code
_entity_poly.pdbx_strand_id
1 'polypeptide(L)'
;MKIFIISLVFACCYVGIAFTDTIPEDFEAHIEETDFKITEDSGYKYGYKTSNNIKIEEESDGQNIVEGSYSYVDPDGRTHTVTYIAGAGIGFQPTGDDIHPEVSAGIELNLKNPPQEEKKLEKDSQ
;
A
#
# COMPACT_ATOMS: atom_id res chain seq x y z
N MET A 1 -57.18 -12.99 27.20
CA MET A 1 -56.65 -11.65 27.52
C MET A 1 -55.14 -11.59 27.78
N LYS A 2 -54.48 -12.66 28.28
CA LYS A 2 -53.01 -12.68 28.54
C LYS A 2 -52.12 -13.03 27.32
N ILE A 3 -52.69 -13.60 26.26
CA ILE A 3 -51.95 -14.01 25.04
C ILE A 3 -51.82 -12.87 24.01
N PHE A 4 -52.76 -11.93 23.98
CA PHE A 4 -52.71 -10.78 23.05
C PHE A 4 -51.67 -9.72 23.44
N ILE A 5 -51.36 -9.60 24.74
CA ILE A 5 -50.33 -8.67 25.24
C ILE A 5 -48.91 -9.13 24.85
N ILE A 6 -48.69 -10.44 24.74
CA ILE A 6 -47.38 -11.01 24.38
C ILE A 6 -47.06 -10.81 22.89
N SER A 7 -48.09 -10.81 22.02
CA SER A 7 -47.90 -10.57 20.58
C SER A 7 -47.60 -9.10 20.23
N LEU A 8 -48.05 -8.14 21.05
CA LEU A 8 -47.77 -6.71 20.85
C LEU A 8 -46.34 -6.34 21.28
N VAL A 9 -45.80 -7.03 22.30
CA VAL A 9 -44.43 -6.82 22.78
C VAL A 9 -43.41 -7.41 21.80
N PHE A 10 -43.69 -8.57 21.20
CA PHE A 10 -42.83 -9.17 20.17
C PHE A 10 -42.80 -8.38 18.85
N ALA A 11 -43.91 -7.70 18.49
CA ALA A 11 -43.96 -6.83 17.32
C ALA A 11 -43.19 -5.51 17.52
N CYS A 12 -43.10 -5.01 18.76
CA CYS A 12 -42.39 -3.75 19.06
C CYS A 12 -40.86 -3.91 19.04
N CYS A 13 -40.34 -5.09 19.37
CA CYS A 13 -38.90 -5.37 19.32
C CYS A 13 -38.34 -5.52 17.91
N TYR A 14 -39.18 -5.76 16.88
CA TYR A 14 -38.71 -5.87 15.50
C TYR A 14 -38.44 -4.51 14.85
N VAL A 15 -39.05 -3.43 15.36
CA VAL A 15 -38.93 -2.07 14.78
C VAL A 15 -37.69 -1.33 15.30
N GLY A 16 -37.07 -1.80 16.39
CA GLY A 16 -35.93 -1.13 17.04
C GLY A 16 -34.53 -1.52 16.53
N ILE A 17 -34.40 -2.43 15.55
CA ILE A 17 -33.09 -2.96 15.11
C ILE A 17 -32.60 -2.31 13.81
N ALA A 18 -33.36 -1.40 13.18
CA ALA A 18 -33.01 -0.88 11.85
C ALA A 18 -31.94 0.23 11.82
N PHE A 19 -31.33 0.58 12.96
CA PHE A 19 -30.16 1.46 13.02
C PHE A 19 -29.00 0.72 13.66
N THR A 20 -28.51 -0.32 12.99
CA THR A 20 -27.09 -0.64 13.14
C THR A 20 -26.38 0.39 12.28
N ASP A 21 -25.80 1.43 12.89
CA ASP A 21 -24.75 2.17 12.21
C ASP A 21 -23.66 1.14 11.90
N THR A 22 -23.61 0.67 10.65
CA THR A 22 -22.52 -0.16 10.16
C THR A 22 -21.28 0.68 10.34
N ILE A 23 -20.45 0.32 11.32
CA ILE A 23 -19.10 0.85 11.45
C ILE A 23 -18.46 0.63 10.07
N PRO A 24 -17.97 1.68 9.38
CA PRO A 24 -17.33 1.50 8.09
C PRO A 24 -16.21 0.47 8.27
N GLU A 25 -16.20 -0.59 7.43
CA GLU A 25 -15.28 -1.73 7.57
C GLU A 25 -13.81 -1.29 7.72
N ASP A 26 -13.47 -0.14 7.15
CA ASP A 26 -12.16 0.47 7.19
C ASP A 26 -11.64 0.83 8.61
N PHE A 27 -12.53 1.09 9.57
CA PHE A 27 -12.11 1.50 10.93
C PHE A 27 -11.54 0.34 11.76
N GLU A 28 -11.93 -0.90 11.45
CA GLU A 28 -11.52 -2.12 12.16
C GLU A 28 -10.57 -2.99 11.31
N ALA A 29 -9.84 -2.36 10.38
CA ALA A 29 -8.89 -3.05 9.52
C ALA A 29 -7.80 -3.75 10.36
N HIS A 30 -7.58 -5.03 10.07
CA HIS A 30 -6.53 -5.83 10.70
C HIS A 30 -5.71 -6.56 9.64
N ILE A 31 -4.50 -6.98 10.03
CA ILE A 31 -3.62 -7.74 9.15
C ILE A 31 -4.14 -9.18 9.04
N GLU A 32 -4.41 -9.63 7.82
CA GLU A 32 -4.82 -11.01 7.50
C GLU A 32 -3.61 -11.89 7.21
N GLU A 33 -2.63 -11.33 6.50
CA GLU A 33 -1.45 -12.05 6.02
C GLU A 33 -0.21 -11.20 6.25
N THR A 34 0.89 -11.85 6.61
CA THR A 34 2.21 -11.25 6.71
C THR A 34 3.23 -12.24 6.19
N ASP A 35 4.13 -11.77 5.33
CA ASP A 35 5.29 -12.51 4.90
C ASP A 35 6.55 -11.72 5.28
N PHE A 36 7.53 -12.42 5.84
CA PHE A 36 8.84 -11.85 6.14
C PHE A 36 9.91 -12.91 6.01
N LYS A 37 10.92 -12.63 5.21
CA LYS A 37 12.02 -13.54 4.95
C LYS A 37 13.31 -12.76 4.77
N ILE A 38 14.38 -13.19 5.44
CA ILE A 38 15.74 -12.77 5.12
C ILE A 38 16.31 -13.72 4.06
N THR A 39 16.95 -13.18 3.02
CA THR A 39 17.63 -13.98 1.99
C THR A 39 19.10 -14.15 2.34
N GLU A 40 19.75 -15.18 1.80
CA GLU A 40 21.17 -15.49 2.12
C GLU A 40 22.12 -14.38 1.67
N ASP A 41 21.73 -13.59 0.66
CA ASP A 41 22.55 -12.54 0.04
C ASP A 41 22.43 -11.17 0.72
N SER A 42 22.08 -11.13 2.02
CA SER A 42 21.78 -9.88 2.77
C SER A 42 20.56 -9.11 2.26
N GLY A 43 19.73 -9.74 1.43
CA GLY A 43 18.44 -9.21 1.02
C GLY A 43 17.31 -9.60 1.98
N TYR A 44 16.12 -9.14 1.67
CA TYR A 44 14.92 -9.46 2.42
C TYR A 44 13.70 -9.45 1.53
N LYS A 45 12.63 -10.11 1.99
CA LYS A 45 11.27 -9.95 1.49
C LYS A 45 10.38 -9.60 2.66
N TYR A 46 9.46 -8.68 2.43
CA TYR A 46 8.45 -8.28 3.37
C TYR A 46 7.14 -8.04 2.64
N GLY A 47 6.02 -8.41 3.25
CA GLY A 47 4.72 -8.04 2.74
C GLY A 47 3.63 -8.25 3.77
N TYR A 48 2.51 -7.58 3.57
CA TYR A 48 1.31 -7.81 4.36
C TYR A 48 0.04 -7.51 3.57
N LYS A 49 -1.04 -8.15 3.99
CA LYS A 49 -2.40 -7.91 3.51
C LYS A 49 -3.31 -7.61 4.69
N THR A 50 -4.21 -6.67 4.50
CA THR A 50 -5.20 -6.25 5.50
C THR A 50 -6.60 -6.62 5.07
N SER A 51 -7.52 -6.67 6.03
CA SER A 51 -8.93 -7.01 5.80
C SER A 51 -9.69 -5.99 4.95
N ASN A 52 -9.22 -4.74 4.87
CA ASN A 52 -9.75 -3.69 3.99
C ASN A 52 -9.04 -3.64 2.61
N ASN A 53 -8.38 -4.73 2.19
CA ASN A 53 -7.74 -4.88 0.88
C ASN A 53 -6.52 -3.97 0.62
N ILE A 54 -5.87 -3.45 1.67
CA ILE A 54 -4.52 -2.90 1.51
C ILE A 54 -3.53 -4.06 1.43
N LYS A 55 -2.69 -4.05 0.39
CA LYS A 55 -1.61 -5.03 0.19
C LYS A 55 -0.30 -4.30 -0.05
N ILE A 56 0.77 -4.71 0.62
CA ILE A 56 2.14 -4.24 0.38
C ILE A 56 3.04 -5.45 0.21
N GLU A 57 3.95 -5.41 -0.76
CA GLU A 57 5.02 -6.38 -0.98
C GLU A 57 6.30 -5.63 -1.37
N GLU A 58 7.44 -6.00 -0.77
CA GLU A 58 8.75 -5.39 -1.02
C GLU A 58 9.84 -6.47 -0.91
N GLU A 59 10.81 -6.43 -1.81
CA GLU A 59 11.99 -7.28 -1.81
C GLU A 59 13.24 -6.46 -2.09
N SER A 60 14.31 -6.74 -1.33
CA SER A 60 15.65 -6.26 -1.64
C SER A 60 16.53 -7.41 -2.11
N ASP A 61 17.33 -7.15 -3.14
CA ASP A 61 18.34 -8.08 -3.66
C ASP A 61 19.62 -8.15 -2.80
N GLY A 62 19.71 -7.35 -1.73
CA GLY A 62 20.91 -7.25 -0.87
C GLY A 62 22.05 -6.43 -1.50
N GLN A 63 21.84 -5.87 -2.68
CA GLN A 63 22.82 -5.11 -3.47
C GLN A 63 22.37 -3.65 -3.67
N ASN A 64 21.63 -3.10 -2.70
CA ASN A 64 21.07 -1.75 -2.68
C ASN A 64 19.96 -1.50 -3.70
N ILE A 65 19.36 -2.54 -4.29
CA ILE A 65 18.13 -2.42 -5.05
C ILE A 65 16.98 -2.97 -4.21
N VAL A 66 15.85 -2.28 -4.27
CA VAL A 66 14.59 -2.64 -3.65
C VAL A 66 13.50 -2.55 -4.70
N GLU A 67 12.74 -3.61 -4.88
CA GLU A 67 11.54 -3.64 -5.72
C GLU A 67 10.33 -3.83 -4.81
N GLY A 68 9.27 -3.07 -5.05
CA GLY A 68 8.08 -3.22 -4.24
C GLY A 68 6.83 -2.73 -4.93
N SER A 69 5.70 -3.06 -4.33
CA SER A 69 4.39 -2.60 -4.74
C SER A 69 3.49 -2.40 -3.54
N TYR A 70 2.55 -1.47 -3.68
CA TYR A 70 1.40 -1.37 -2.78
C TYR A 70 0.13 -1.20 -3.59
N SER A 71 -0.97 -1.68 -3.02
CA SER A 71 -2.31 -1.50 -3.58
C SER A 71 -3.34 -1.29 -2.49
N TYR A 72 -4.41 -0.59 -2.86
CA TYR A 72 -5.56 -0.33 -2.00
C TYR A 72 -6.82 -0.19 -2.87
N VAL A 73 -7.99 -0.28 -2.24
CA VAL A 73 -9.29 -0.11 -2.90
C VAL A 73 -9.89 1.23 -2.48
N ASP A 74 -10.26 2.07 -3.44
CA ASP A 74 -10.89 3.37 -3.17
C ASP A 74 -12.38 3.23 -2.79
N PRO A 75 -13.05 4.30 -2.33
CA PRO A 75 -14.48 4.26 -2.01
C PRO A 75 -15.40 3.92 -3.19
N ASP A 76 -14.92 4.08 -4.44
CA ASP A 76 -15.65 3.69 -5.65
C ASP A 76 -15.47 2.19 -5.97
N GLY A 77 -14.67 1.46 -5.19
CA GLY A 77 -14.35 0.04 -5.38
C GLY A 77 -13.27 -0.21 -6.43
N ARG A 78 -12.52 0.81 -6.87
CA ARG A 78 -11.40 0.64 -7.80
C ARG A 78 -10.12 0.31 -7.04
N THR A 79 -9.39 -0.68 -7.52
CA THR A 79 -8.05 -0.97 -7.03
C THR A 79 -7.05 -0.02 -7.66
N HIS A 80 -6.27 0.66 -6.82
CA HIS A 80 -5.11 1.46 -7.20
C HIS A 80 -3.86 0.68 -6.88
N THR A 81 -2.92 0.62 -7.81
CA THR A 81 -1.65 -0.08 -7.65
C THR A 81 -0.49 0.82 -8.03
N VAL A 82 0.55 0.82 -7.19
CA VAL A 82 1.83 1.45 -7.47
C VAL A 82 2.94 0.43 -7.28
N THR A 83 3.83 0.35 -8.27
CA THR A 83 5.05 -0.45 -8.26
C THR A 83 6.25 0.47 -8.35
N TYR A 84 7.34 0.14 -7.67
CA TYR A 84 8.56 0.94 -7.68
C TYR A 84 9.82 0.10 -7.69
N ILE A 85 10.88 0.71 -8.21
CA ILE A 85 12.26 0.27 -8.03
C ILE A 85 13.00 1.41 -7.33
N ALA A 86 13.73 1.08 -6.26
CA ALA A 86 14.51 2.03 -5.49
C ALA A 86 15.94 1.54 -5.33
N GLY A 87 16.90 2.47 -5.33
CA GLY A 87 18.27 2.10 -5.04
C GLY A 87 19.28 3.22 -5.07
N ALA A 88 20.49 2.92 -4.59
CA ALA A 88 21.60 3.85 -4.66
C ALA A 88 21.93 4.19 -6.13
N GLY A 89 22.09 5.47 -6.44
CA GLY A 89 22.38 5.95 -7.80
C GLY A 89 21.15 6.09 -8.72
N ILE A 90 20.09 5.31 -8.49
CA ILE A 90 18.86 5.39 -9.30
C ILE A 90 17.71 6.14 -8.61
N GLY A 91 17.78 6.34 -7.29
CA GLY A 91 16.73 7.00 -6.52
C GLY A 91 15.48 6.15 -6.40
N PHE A 92 14.30 6.78 -6.31
CA PHE A 92 12.99 6.13 -6.24
C PHE A 92 12.27 6.30 -7.58
N GLN A 93 11.89 5.18 -8.20
CA GLN A 93 11.27 5.16 -9.54
C GLN A 93 9.90 4.47 -9.49
N PRO A 94 8.84 5.19 -9.11
CA PRO A 94 7.48 4.66 -9.05
C PRO A 94 6.76 4.69 -10.40
N THR A 95 5.84 3.76 -10.57
CA THR A 95 4.90 3.64 -11.70
C THR A 95 3.56 3.16 -11.17
N GLY A 96 2.44 3.56 -11.76
CA GLY A 96 1.12 3.10 -11.33
C GLY A 96 0.03 4.16 -11.42
N ASP A 97 -1.14 3.82 -10.88
CA ASP A 97 -2.38 4.60 -11.04
C ASP A 97 -2.29 6.01 -10.42
N ASP A 98 -1.65 6.12 -9.25
CA ASP A 98 -1.58 7.37 -8.47
C ASP A 98 -0.31 8.19 -8.71
N ILE A 99 0.45 7.90 -9.78
CA ILE A 99 1.68 8.62 -10.07
C ILE A 99 1.39 9.80 -10.99
N HIS A 100 1.71 11.01 -10.53
CA HIS A 100 1.52 12.23 -11.33
C HIS A 100 2.35 12.16 -12.62
N PRO A 101 1.79 12.56 -13.79
CA PRO A 101 2.48 12.44 -15.08
C PRO A 101 3.85 13.13 -15.13
N GLU A 102 4.03 14.24 -14.41
CA GLU A 102 5.33 14.93 -14.34
C GLU A 102 6.40 14.09 -13.62
N VAL A 103 6.02 13.29 -12.62
CA VAL A 103 6.93 12.38 -11.93
C VAL A 103 7.35 11.27 -12.90
N SER A 104 6.39 10.66 -13.60
CA SER A 104 6.67 9.64 -14.62
C SER A 104 7.58 10.17 -15.73
N ALA A 105 7.31 11.38 -16.23
CA ALA A 105 8.14 12.03 -17.23
C ALA A 105 9.56 12.35 -16.72
N GLY A 106 9.69 12.77 -15.46
CA GLY A 106 10.98 13.01 -14.81
C GLY A 106 11.82 11.73 -14.67
N ILE A 107 11.17 10.62 -14.30
CA ILE A 107 11.82 9.30 -14.22
C ILE A 107 12.30 8.87 -15.62
N GLU A 108 11.46 9.01 -16.65
CA GLU A 108 11.84 8.66 -18.02
C GLU A 108 12.98 9.54 -18.54
N LEU A 109 13.00 10.83 -18.20
CA LEU A 109 14.10 11.73 -18.53
C LEU A 109 15.41 11.30 -17.85
N ASN A 110 15.36 10.95 -16.56
CA ASN A 110 16.51 10.47 -15.81
C ASN A 110 17.05 9.15 -16.39
N LEU A 111 16.18 8.21 -16.75
CA LEU A 111 16.56 6.96 -17.42
C LEU A 111 17.25 7.18 -18.77
N LYS A 112 16.81 8.17 -19.55
CA LYS A 112 17.44 8.52 -20.84
C LYS A 112 18.75 9.28 -20.67
N ASN A 113 18.84 10.10 -19.62
CA ASN A 113 19.98 10.97 -19.33
C ASN A 113 20.41 10.80 -17.87
N PRO A 114 21.01 9.66 -17.51
CA PRO A 114 21.40 9.42 -16.12
C PRO A 114 22.40 10.48 -15.66
N PRO A 115 22.37 10.90 -14.38
CA PRO A 115 23.32 11.84 -13.81
C PRO A 115 24.74 11.39 -14.18
N GLN A 116 25.47 12.25 -14.85
CA GLN A 116 26.89 12.01 -15.11
C GLN A 116 27.59 12.12 -13.77
N GLU A 117 28.33 11.09 -13.38
CA GLU A 117 29.12 11.07 -12.15
C GLU A 117 30.00 12.34 -12.14
N GLU A 118 29.69 13.29 -11.25
CA GLU A 118 30.48 14.52 -11.15
C GLU A 118 31.91 14.09 -10.80
N LYS A 119 32.84 14.27 -11.74
CA LYS A 119 34.27 14.15 -11.45
C LYS A 119 34.56 15.11 -10.31
N LYS A 120 34.64 14.57 -9.09
CA LYS A 120 35.09 15.28 -7.91
C LYS A 120 36.41 15.93 -8.31
N LEU A 121 36.42 17.25 -8.43
CA LEU A 121 37.63 17.99 -8.74
C LEU A 121 38.66 17.61 -7.68
N GLU A 122 39.63 16.80 -8.08
CA GLU A 122 40.88 16.57 -7.37
C GLU A 122 41.65 17.90 -7.41
N LYS A 123 41.23 18.83 -6.55
CA LYS A 123 41.76 20.18 -6.50
C LYS A 123 41.97 20.65 -5.07
N ASP A 124 42.51 19.76 -4.23
CA ASP A 124 43.05 20.10 -2.89
C ASP A 124 44.45 19.49 -2.64
N SER A 125 45.15 19.08 -3.71
CA SER A 125 46.56 18.68 -3.65
C SER A 125 47.41 19.66 -4.47
N GLN A 126 47.48 20.92 -4.03
CA GLN A 126 48.67 21.78 -4.12
C GLN A 126 48.68 22.75 -2.94
#